data_AF-A0A1Y2H4F7-F1
#
_entry.id   AF-A0A1Y2H4F7-F1
#
_cell.length_a   1.000
_cell.length_b   1.000
_cell.length_c   1.000
_cell.angle_alpha   90.00
_cell.angle_beta   90.00
_cell.angle_gamma   90.00
#
_symmetry.space_group_name_H-M   'P 1'
#
loop_
_entity.id
_entity.type
_entity.pdbx_description
1 polymer ?
#
loop_
_entity_poly.entity_id
_entity_poly.type
_entity_poly.pdbx_seq_one_letter_code
_entity_poly.pdbx_strand_id
1 'polypeptide(L)'
;MSVGSVASVLDVCTDAWLGSDLAPLTDEQEAGLGRVVLETTMNDHQVLAYAYKPILDPITCLPEDDRDEAFVYIELPHPANASRDVAPTSRPLSSSPMPPRKTDSPEPVESPNSHHSSSSSSRKGPHQALPPPQQPIRRRRVWRRLGLDTDWNSCILLSKPTDPHASPTYMERTDIKARLPRGVEAIREHLRDVDDIPLHVSLFAESSPPTVAGMLRVFQEHGEVVCAMGSTLNPANAEIFCCADLAVGVEPVHIKHQNQYAAGHVPPLALGSTLVSLPCPLVMHPGHVAARRLCRAARQAFMLVAATCGLVAMVQLFTVVSLLPVWRGWILMWLVWVALPLVAVTYASNVHEADTMKEFTERNLDHVKDLPRFLRYFVWRFLLPCVLTVWLYGVALSMTLPSGAPWTNVFISQASLEAEIVGGTCVAVFLLFASLTMLHRTLPFWEYRPLQNKFYCALVVVMLAVHFGIAFAVATPLIVKLPWHFHAVFFGSLPMQVAIHEQVKKWDRRQWLRFQKRSKLEFNTRLGMHSPI
;
A
#
# COMPACT_ATOMS: atom_id res chain seq x y z
N MET A 1 13.26 22.20 41.30
CA MET A 1 13.43 22.64 39.90
C MET A 1 12.20 22.20 39.15
N SER A 2 11.44 23.13 38.58
CA SER A 2 10.25 22.86 37.78
C SER A 2 10.63 22.83 36.29
N VAL A 3 10.04 21.90 35.56
CA VAL A 3 10.22 21.73 34.11
C VAL A 3 8.84 21.64 33.49
N GLY A 4 8.57 22.43 32.45
CA GLY A 4 7.23 22.45 31.87
C GLY A 4 7.11 23.26 30.58
N SER A 5 5.85 23.46 30.17
CA SER A 5 5.52 24.35 29.06
C SER A 5 5.91 25.77 29.40
N VAL A 6 6.35 26.54 28.40
CA VAL A 6 6.90 27.88 28.65
C VAL A 6 5.84 28.81 29.26
N ALA A 7 4.59 28.75 28.79
CA ALA A 7 3.49 29.54 29.34
C ALA A 7 3.26 29.20 30.83
N SER A 8 3.13 27.91 31.15
CA SER A 8 2.87 27.48 32.54
C SER A 8 4.00 27.80 33.51
N VAL A 9 5.26 27.83 33.02
CA VAL A 9 6.40 28.17 33.87
C VAL A 9 6.48 29.68 34.06
N LEU A 10 6.21 30.48 33.02
CA LEU A 10 6.25 31.94 33.11
C LEU A 10 5.15 32.49 34.04
N ASP A 11 3.95 31.90 34.02
CA ASP A 11 2.85 32.29 34.92
C ASP A 11 3.22 32.20 36.41
N VAL A 12 4.21 31.36 36.75
CA VAL A 12 4.63 31.10 38.13
C VAL A 12 5.94 31.81 38.50
N CYS A 13 6.67 32.35 37.52
CA CYS A 13 7.97 32.97 37.75
C CYS A 13 7.87 34.49 37.93
N THR A 14 8.32 35.01 39.07
CA THR A 14 8.37 36.46 39.34
C THR A 14 9.71 37.08 39.00
N ASP A 15 10.79 36.29 39.03
CA ASP A 15 12.17 36.77 38.89
C ASP A 15 12.89 36.03 37.76
N ALA A 16 13.77 36.76 37.05
CA ALA A 16 14.61 36.28 35.97
C ALA A 16 16.10 36.28 36.38
N TRP A 17 16.82 35.23 36.02
CA TRP A 17 18.26 35.13 36.21
C TRP A 17 19.02 35.63 34.98
N LEU A 18 19.75 36.75 35.12
CA LEU A 18 20.47 37.40 34.01
C LEU A 18 21.95 36.96 33.90
N GLY A 19 22.32 35.85 34.53
CA GLY A 19 23.67 35.28 34.49
C GLY A 19 24.60 35.73 35.62
N SER A 20 24.31 36.86 36.27
CA SER A 20 25.08 37.39 37.41
C SER A 20 24.20 37.75 38.60
N ASP A 21 23.07 38.42 38.35
CA ASP A 21 22.11 38.84 39.37
C ASP A 21 20.68 38.33 39.08
N LEU A 22 19.89 38.23 40.15
CA LEU A 22 18.45 37.97 40.10
C LEU A 22 17.70 39.31 40.03
N ALA A 23 16.89 39.50 39.00
CA ALA A 23 16.10 40.72 38.79
C ALA A 23 14.61 40.36 38.57
N PRO A 24 13.66 41.24 38.91
CA PRO A 24 12.25 40.99 38.63
C PRO A 24 12.03 40.86 37.11
N LEU A 25 11.21 39.88 36.71
CA LEU A 25 10.88 39.65 35.31
C LEU A 25 10.10 40.86 34.77
N THR A 26 10.63 41.52 33.74
CA THR A 26 9.96 42.65 33.09
C THR A 26 9.14 42.21 31.88
N ASP A 27 8.05 42.94 31.59
CA ASP A 27 7.18 42.67 30.44
C ASP A 27 7.95 42.61 29.10
N GLU A 28 9.03 43.39 28.95
CA GLU A 28 9.90 43.36 27.77
C GLU A 28 10.69 42.04 27.65
N GLN A 29 11.13 41.47 28.77
CA GLN A 29 11.84 40.19 28.81
C GLN A 29 10.89 39.03 28.56
N GLU A 30 9.67 39.09 29.09
CA GLU A 30 8.62 38.11 28.82
C GLU A 30 8.24 38.12 27.33
N ALA A 31 8.02 39.29 26.74
CA ALA A 31 7.76 39.43 25.30
C ALA A 31 8.94 38.96 24.44
N GLY A 32 10.18 39.23 24.87
CA GLY A 32 11.40 38.74 24.23
C GLY A 32 11.51 37.22 24.24
N LEU A 33 11.24 36.60 25.39
CA LEU A 33 11.22 35.15 25.54
C LEU A 33 10.09 34.52 24.71
N GLY A 34 8.89 35.12 24.72
CA GLY A 34 7.77 34.72 23.86
C GLY A 34 8.15 34.74 22.37
N ARG A 35 8.91 35.75 21.93
CA ARG A 35 9.41 35.82 20.55
C ARG A 35 10.42 34.72 20.24
N VAL A 36 11.36 34.44 21.14
CA VAL A 36 12.34 33.36 20.98
C VAL A 36 11.66 32.00 20.95
N VAL A 37 10.69 31.76 21.84
CA VAL A 37 9.89 30.53 21.88
C VAL A 37 9.10 30.38 20.59
N LEU A 38 8.46 31.44 20.12
CA LEU A 38 7.76 31.43 18.84
C LEU A 38 8.72 31.08 17.70
N GLU A 39 9.89 31.71 17.62
CA GLU A 39 10.90 31.48 16.59
C GLU A 39 11.49 30.06 16.62
N THR A 40 11.82 29.54 17.81
CA THR A 40 12.33 28.16 17.97
C THR A 40 11.25 27.12 17.71
N THR A 41 10.01 27.39 18.14
CA THR A 41 8.85 26.55 17.80
C THR A 41 8.56 26.61 16.29
N MET A 42 8.73 27.78 15.66
CA MET A 42 8.69 27.89 14.20
C MET A 42 9.78 27.02 13.57
N ASN A 43 10.94 26.87 14.19
CA ASN A 43 12.03 26.03 13.72
C ASN A 43 11.92 24.53 14.11
N ASP A 44 10.77 24.08 14.62
CA ASP A 44 10.49 22.68 15.02
C ASP A 44 11.37 22.18 16.18
N HIS A 45 11.85 23.09 17.02
CA HIS A 45 12.51 22.74 18.27
C HIS A 45 11.48 22.62 19.40
N GLN A 46 11.61 21.58 20.22
CA GLN A 46 10.85 21.48 21.46
C GLN A 46 11.49 22.40 22.50
N VAL A 47 10.75 23.41 22.94
CA VAL A 47 11.20 24.33 23.99
C VAL A 47 10.62 23.87 25.31
N LEU A 48 11.51 23.61 26.28
CA LEU A 48 11.15 23.32 27.66
C LEU A 48 11.66 24.48 28.52
N ALA A 49 10.79 25.03 29.37
CA ALA A 49 11.18 26.03 30.34
C ALA A 49 11.63 25.34 31.63
N TYR A 50 12.71 25.87 32.22
CA TYR A 50 13.28 25.42 33.48
C TYR A 50 13.23 26.57 34.47
N ALA A 51 12.65 26.33 35.64
CA ALA A 51 12.64 27.29 36.74
C ALA A 51 13.12 26.63 38.04
N TYR A 52 13.71 27.44 38.91
CA TYR A 52 14.28 26.99 40.17
C TYR A 52 13.90 27.94 41.29
N LYS A 53 13.39 27.38 42.40
CA LYS A 53 13.14 28.09 43.64
C LYS A 53 13.96 27.41 44.74
N PRO A 54 14.95 28.11 45.36
CA PRO A 54 15.67 27.56 46.50
C PRO A 54 14.74 27.49 47.71
N ILE A 55 14.76 26.36 48.42
CA ILE A 55 14.04 26.19 49.68
C ILE A 55 15.06 26.41 50.79
N LEU A 56 14.86 27.45 51.61
CA LEU A 56 15.81 27.86 52.64
C LEU A 56 15.53 27.19 54.00
N ASP A 57 14.30 26.71 54.22
CA ASP A 57 13.89 26.03 55.46
C ASP A 57 13.82 24.51 55.29
N PRO A 58 14.18 23.71 56.31
CA PRO A 58 14.05 22.26 56.26
C PRO A 58 12.57 21.85 56.19
N ILE A 59 12.20 21.08 55.17
CA ILE A 59 10.84 20.57 54.96
C ILE A 59 10.55 19.50 56.02
N THR A 60 9.72 19.80 57.01
CA THR A 60 9.33 18.86 58.09
C THR A 60 8.04 18.09 57.81
N CYS A 61 7.34 18.39 56.71
CA CYS A 61 6.06 17.79 56.34
C CYS A 61 6.11 17.21 54.92
N LEU A 62 6.78 16.07 54.76
CA LEU A 62 6.51 15.16 53.65
C LEU A 62 5.61 14.05 54.19
N PRO A 63 4.42 13.79 53.60
CA PRO A 63 3.64 12.61 53.97
C PRO A 63 4.47 11.36 53.71
N GLU A 64 4.67 10.51 54.71
CA GLU A 64 5.47 9.27 54.59
C GLU A 64 4.73 8.14 53.84
N ASP A 65 3.45 8.33 53.50
CA ASP A 65 2.65 7.34 52.78
C ASP A 65 2.30 7.83 51.37
N ASP A 66 3.11 7.43 50.40
CA ASP A 66 2.64 6.85 49.14
C ASP A 66 3.83 6.22 48.42
N ARG A 67 3.95 4.90 48.55
CA ARG A 67 5.00 4.05 47.95
C ARG A 67 4.73 3.69 46.49
N ASP A 68 3.92 4.48 45.79
CA ASP A 68 3.69 4.36 44.37
C ASP A 68 4.07 5.69 43.70
N GLU A 69 4.73 5.62 42.54
CA GLU A 69 5.40 6.70 41.80
C GLU A 69 4.49 7.89 41.38
N ALA A 70 3.85 8.56 42.33
CA ALA A 70 3.11 9.78 42.12
C ALA A 70 4.01 10.97 42.46
N PHE A 71 4.28 11.82 41.46
CA PHE A 71 4.94 13.10 41.65
C PHE A 71 4.15 13.93 42.68
N VAL A 72 4.68 14.06 43.90
CA VAL A 72 4.09 14.91 44.94
C VAL A 72 4.28 16.37 44.51
N TYR A 73 3.20 17.02 44.09
CA TYR A 73 3.17 18.46 43.88
C TYR A 73 3.01 19.15 45.24
N ILE A 74 4.06 19.78 45.74
CA ILE A 74 4.02 20.57 46.96
C ILE A 74 3.58 22.00 46.59
N GLU A 75 2.30 22.31 46.79
CA GLU A 75 1.84 23.70 46.78
C GLU A 75 2.23 24.35 48.11
N LEU A 76 3.26 25.20 48.07
CA LEU A 76 3.63 26.04 49.21
C LEU A 76 2.56 27.12 49.41
N PRO A 77 2.04 27.33 50.64
CA PRO A 77 1.00 28.33 50.90
C PRO A 77 1.50 29.73 50.53
N HIS A 78 0.68 30.47 49.79
CA HIS A 78 0.96 31.84 49.39
C HIS A 78 0.89 32.76 50.61
N PRO A 79 1.96 33.49 51.01
CA PRO A 79 1.83 34.44 52.10
C PRO A 79 1.07 35.67 51.59
N ALA A 80 -0.20 35.78 51.98
CA ALA A 80 -0.88 37.05 52.01
C ALA A 80 -0.10 37.98 52.95
N ASN A 81 0.43 39.08 52.39
CA ASN A 81 1.16 40.16 53.06
C ASN A 81 2.59 39.83 53.55
N ALA A 82 3.58 40.17 52.73
CA ALA A 82 4.92 40.46 53.22
C ALA A 82 5.36 41.85 52.72
N SER A 83 5.30 42.80 53.65
CA SER A 83 5.87 44.13 53.57
C SER A 83 7.36 44.11 53.27
N ARG A 84 7.81 45.15 52.56
CA ARG A 84 9.20 45.58 52.41
C ARG A 84 9.95 45.45 53.73
N ASP A 85 11.04 44.69 53.71
CA ASP A 85 12.31 44.92 54.41
C ASP A 85 12.95 43.58 54.77
N VAL A 86 14.11 43.30 54.16
CA VAL A 86 15.33 42.69 54.72
C VAL A 86 16.21 42.25 53.54
N ALA A 87 17.42 42.82 53.48
CA ALA A 87 18.54 42.41 52.64
C ALA A 87 19.61 41.74 53.54
N PRO A 88 20.75 41.26 53.00
CA PRO A 88 20.92 40.25 51.95
C PRO A 88 21.87 39.14 52.45
N THR A 89 21.52 37.86 52.33
CA THR A 89 22.50 36.77 52.51
C THR A 89 22.23 35.63 51.53
N SER A 90 22.87 35.68 50.37
CA SER A 90 22.92 34.56 49.42
C SER A 90 24.26 34.53 48.67
N ARG A 91 24.93 33.36 48.70
CA ARG A 91 26.02 32.92 47.82
C ARG A 91 26.15 31.39 47.90
N PRO A 92 26.61 30.66 46.86
CA PRO A 92 26.39 30.83 45.42
C PRO A 92 25.72 29.58 44.78
N LEU A 93 25.20 29.72 43.56
CA LEU A 93 25.04 28.59 42.63
C LEU A 93 26.44 28.18 42.14
N SER A 94 26.84 26.94 42.33
CA SER A 94 28.08 26.43 41.74
C SER A 94 27.91 26.24 40.23
N SER A 95 28.72 26.94 39.44
CA SER A 95 29.17 26.47 38.13
C SER A 95 30.35 25.52 38.35
N SER A 96 30.11 24.22 38.21
CA SER A 96 31.21 23.33 37.82
C SER A 96 31.17 23.23 36.29
N PRO A 97 32.30 23.43 35.59
CA PRO A 97 32.36 23.22 34.15
C PRO A 97 32.39 21.71 33.92
N MET A 98 31.23 21.11 33.63
CA MET A 98 31.24 19.88 32.85
C MET A 98 31.67 20.27 31.42
N PRO A 99 32.65 19.58 30.81
CA PRO A 99 33.00 19.80 29.41
C PRO A 99 31.75 19.64 28.55
N PRO A 100 31.70 20.19 27.31
CA PRO A 100 30.48 20.22 26.51
C PRO A 100 30.08 18.79 26.19
N ARG A 101 29.27 18.18 27.05
CA ARG A 101 28.54 16.99 26.69
C ARG A 101 27.43 17.55 25.83
N LYS A 102 27.65 17.51 24.53
CA LYS A 102 26.58 17.16 23.59
C LYS A 102 25.85 15.97 24.23
N THR A 103 24.86 16.25 25.07
CA THR A 103 23.67 15.45 25.03
C THR A 103 23.05 15.84 23.70
N ASP A 104 23.55 15.19 22.66
CA ASP A 104 22.72 14.86 21.52
C ASP A 104 21.51 14.18 22.16
N SER A 105 20.49 14.97 22.54
CA SER A 105 19.11 14.53 22.44
C SER A 105 19.11 13.82 21.09
N PRO A 106 18.84 12.50 21.01
CA PRO A 106 18.98 11.81 19.74
C PRO A 106 18.20 12.66 18.74
N GLU A 107 18.91 13.23 17.77
CA GLU A 107 18.26 13.77 16.59
C GLU A 107 17.24 12.70 16.21
N PRO A 108 15.98 13.05 15.90
CA PRO A 108 15.08 12.06 15.37
C PRO A 108 15.84 11.43 14.20
N VAL A 109 16.23 10.16 14.36
CA VAL A 109 17.12 9.49 13.43
C VAL A 109 16.44 9.64 12.08
N GLU A 110 16.99 10.52 11.24
CA GLU A 110 16.57 10.62 9.86
C GLU A 110 16.82 9.24 9.31
N SER A 111 15.75 8.45 9.21
CA SER A 111 15.83 7.18 8.50
C SER A 111 16.21 7.56 7.07
N PRO A 112 17.42 7.23 6.58
CA PRO A 112 17.90 7.72 5.29
C PRO A 112 16.99 7.27 4.12
N ASN A 113 16.15 6.27 4.38
CA ASN A 113 15.19 5.69 3.43
C ASN A 113 13.81 6.38 3.41
N SER A 114 13.46 7.22 4.39
CA SER A 114 12.15 7.90 4.41
C SER A 114 12.05 8.95 3.31
N HIS A 115 13.10 9.75 3.09
CA HIS A 115 13.14 10.77 2.02
C HIS A 115 13.02 10.18 0.62
N HIS A 116 13.62 9.01 0.36
CA HIS A 116 13.52 8.34 -0.94
C HIS A 116 12.15 7.67 -1.17
N SER A 117 11.55 7.11 -0.12
CA SER A 117 10.22 6.48 -0.23
C SER A 117 9.11 7.53 -0.30
N SER A 118 9.15 8.60 0.50
CA SER A 118 8.17 9.69 0.50
C SER A 118 8.21 10.52 -0.79
N SER A 119 9.40 10.90 -1.29
CA SER A 119 9.54 11.66 -2.55
C SER A 119 9.09 10.87 -3.79
N SER A 120 9.29 9.54 -3.80
CA SER A 120 8.80 8.66 -4.87
C SER A 120 7.28 8.51 -4.87
N SER A 121 6.65 8.59 -3.69
CA SER A 121 5.20 8.51 -3.52
C SER A 121 4.54 9.88 -3.73
N SER A 122 5.11 10.98 -3.22
CA SER A 122 4.60 12.36 -3.36
C SER A 122 4.52 12.83 -4.80
N ARG A 123 5.41 12.34 -5.69
CA ARG A 123 5.32 12.62 -7.14
C ARG A 123 4.14 11.91 -7.83
N LYS A 124 3.54 10.89 -7.20
CA LYS A 124 2.47 10.05 -7.77
C LYS A 124 1.53 9.48 -6.70
N GLY A 125 0.74 10.38 -6.09
CA GLY A 125 -0.66 10.08 -5.75
C GLY A 125 -1.03 9.28 -4.50
N PRO A 126 -0.27 9.20 -3.39
CA PRO A 126 -0.86 8.92 -2.09
C PRO A 126 -0.91 10.19 -1.25
N HIS A 127 -2.12 10.54 -0.82
CA HIS A 127 -2.35 11.53 0.23
C HIS A 127 -2.05 10.84 1.56
N GLN A 128 -0.98 11.28 2.23
CA GLN A 128 -0.63 10.76 3.57
C GLN A 128 -1.36 11.60 4.62
N ALA A 129 -1.74 11.00 5.74
CA ALA A 129 -2.23 11.73 6.91
C ALA A 129 -1.62 11.12 8.17
N LEU A 130 -0.99 11.95 9.02
CA LEU A 130 -0.33 11.52 10.25
C LEU A 130 -1.23 11.81 11.48
N PRO A 131 -1.34 10.91 12.48
CA PRO A 131 -2.02 11.19 13.75
C PRO A 131 -1.27 12.22 14.64
N PRO A 132 -1.92 12.78 15.69
CA PRO A 132 -1.57 14.12 16.19
C PRO A 132 -0.34 14.19 17.11
N PRO A 133 0.42 15.29 16.99
CA PRO A 133 0.78 16.07 18.18
C PRO A 133 0.27 17.53 18.07
N GLN A 134 0.33 18.22 19.22
CA GLN A 134 -0.48 19.35 19.66
C GLN A 134 -0.36 20.69 18.88
N GLN A 135 0.36 20.77 17.74
CA GLN A 135 0.45 22.04 16.99
C GLN A 135 0.50 21.86 15.45
N PRO A 136 -0.33 22.58 14.67
CA PRO A 136 -0.41 22.47 13.20
C PRO A 136 0.83 23.02 12.46
N ILE A 137 1.52 24.02 13.03
CA ILE A 137 2.75 24.61 12.47
C ILE A 137 3.88 23.58 12.37
N ARG A 138 3.97 22.72 13.40
CA ARG A 138 4.92 21.63 13.50
C ARG A 138 4.73 20.61 12.37
N ARG A 139 3.47 20.23 12.12
CA ARG A 139 3.12 19.30 11.03
C ARG A 139 3.62 19.85 9.71
N ARG A 140 3.30 21.09 9.33
CA ARG A 140 3.69 21.63 8.02
C ARG A 140 5.21 21.58 7.72
N ARG A 141 6.08 21.78 8.72
CA ARG A 141 7.54 21.70 8.50
C ARG A 141 8.10 20.27 8.47
N VAL A 142 7.59 19.35 9.29
CA VAL A 142 7.91 17.91 9.15
C VAL A 142 7.56 17.45 7.74
N TRP A 143 6.44 17.93 7.20
CA TRP A 143 5.98 17.62 5.85
C TRP A 143 6.87 18.24 4.76
N ARG A 144 7.37 19.48 4.94
CA ARG A 144 8.42 20.05 4.09
C ARG A 144 9.68 19.21 4.08
N ARG A 145 10.15 18.75 5.24
CA ARG A 145 11.33 17.87 5.35
C ARG A 145 11.07 16.51 4.68
N LEU A 146 9.86 15.98 4.77
CA LEU A 146 9.43 14.75 4.09
C LEU A 146 9.17 14.94 2.57
N GLY A 147 9.23 16.17 2.06
CA GLY A 147 8.99 16.50 0.65
C GLY A 147 7.51 16.40 0.22
N LEU A 148 6.58 16.50 1.17
CA LEU A 148 5.13 16.37 0.97
C LEU A 148 4.39 17.73 0.95
N ASP A 149 5.08 18.82 1.27
CA ASP A 149 4.56 20.19 1.14
C ASP A 149 4.89 20.71 -0.26
N THR A 150 3.87 20.91 -1.09
CA THR A 150 3.96 21.72 -2.31
C THR A 150 3.35 23.06 -1.97
N ASP A 151 4.07 24.16 -2.18
CA ASP A 151 3.83 25.50 -1.62
C ASP A 151 2.42 26.13 -1.80
N TRP A 152 1.50 25.46 -2.50
CA TRP A 152 0.10 25.87 -2.66
C TRP A 152 -0.91 24.74 -2.29
N ASN A 153 -1.97 25.12 -1.56
CA ASN A 153 -3.01 24.28 -0.93
C ASN A 153 -2.56 23.50 0.31
N SER A 154 -2.49 24.23 1.44
CA SER A 154 -1.53 23.92 2.51
C SER A 154 -2.06 23.16 3.73
N CYS A 155 -3.37 23.03 3.93
CA CYS A 155 -3.98 22.17 4.96
C CYS A 155 -5.51 22.32 4.94
N ILE A 156 -6.27 21.23 5.09
CA ILE A 156 -7.68 21.28 5.48
C ILE A 156 -7.80 20.95 6.97
N LEU A 157 -8.64 21.68 7.70
CA LEU A 157 -8.96 21.40 9.10
C LEU A 157 -10.19 20.49 9.19
N LEU A 158 -10.09 19.39 9.93
CA LEU A 158 -11.20 18.45 10.13
C LEU A 158 -12.04 18.75 11.38
N SER A 159 -11.56 19.62 12.27
CA SER A 159 -12.29 20.13 13.43
C SER A 159 -13.43 21.05 13.02
N LYS A 160 -14.51 21.05 13.81
CA LYS A 160 -15.57 22.05 13.69
C LYS A 160 -15.17 23.30 14.47
N PRO A 161 -15.58 24.50 14.04
CA PRO A 161 -15.31 25.74 14.78
C PRO A 161 -15.95 25.76 16.19
N THR A 162 -16.91 24.86 16.45
CA THR A 162 -17.56 24.67 17.75
C THR A 162 -16.81 23.72 18.69
N ASP A 163 -15.74 23.04 18.23
CA ASP A 163 -15.03 22.06 19.04
C ASP A 163 -14.09 22.75 20.05
N PRO A 164 -14.07 22.30 21.33
CA PRO A 164 -13.25 22.91 22.38
C PRO A 164 -11.74 22.72 22.17
N HIS A 165 -11.32 21.79 21.30
CA HIS A 165 -9.92 21.54 20.94
C HIS A 165 -9.48 22.27 19.67
N ALA A 166 -10.36 23.05 19.02
CA ALA A 166 -10.02 23.82 17.83
C ALA A 166 -9.12 25.01 18.21
N SER A 167 -7.99 25.17 17.53
CA SER A 167 -7.06 26.26 17.84
C SER A 167 -7.47 27.57 17.12
N PRO A 168 -7.80 28.66 17.85
CA PRO A 168 -8.27 29.91 17.24
C PRO A 168 -7.16 30.64 16.46
N THR A 169 -5.89 30.42 16.82
CA THR A 169 -4.73 31.13 16.25
C THR A 169 -4.42 30.78 14.79
N TYR A 170 -4.92 29.65 14.28
CA TYR A 170 -4.71 29.26 12.87
C TYR A 170 -5.74 29.90 11.92
N MET A 171 -6.81 30.49 12.45
CA MET A 171 -7.91 31.06 11.66
C MET A 171 -7.48 32.23 10.76
N GLU A 172 -6.42 32.97 11.11
CA GLU A 172 -6.09 34.22 10.42
C GLU A 172 -5.09 34.10 9.26
N ARG A 173 -4.37 32.98 9.07
CA ARG A 173 -3.33 32.90 8.02
C ARG A 173 -3.60 31.91 6.90
N THR A 174 -4.36 30.83 7.13
CA THR A 174 -4.71 29.86 6.10
C THR A 174 -6.07 30.11 5.45
N ASP A 175 -7.06 30.60 6.19
CA ASP A 175 -8.43 30.79 5.67
C ASP A 175 -8.59 32.05 4.80
N ILE A 176 -7.73 33.07 4.98
CA ILE A 176 -7.89 34.36 4.29
C ILE A 176 -7.72 34.23 2.76
N LYS A 177 -6.96 33.23 2.29
CA LYS A 177 -6.57 33.12 0.88
C LYS A 177 -7.21 31.95 0.12
N ALA A 178 -7.61 30.89 0.81
CA ALA A 178 -8.23 29.70 0.23
C ALA A 178 -9.46 29.34 1.07
N ARG A 179 -10.66 29.63 0.59
CA ARG A 179 -11.94 29.32 1.26
C ARG A 179 -12.22 27.81 1.26
N LEU A 180 -11.40 27.03 1.95
CA LEU A 180 -11.51 25.57 2.03
C LEU A 180 -12.57 25.16 3.08
N PRO A 181 -13.37 24.11 2.79
CA PRO A 181 -14.37 23.62 3.74
C PRO A 181 -13.70 23.00 4.98
N ARG A 182 -14.32 23.18 6.16
CA ARG A 182 -13.86 22.60 7.43
C ARG A 182 -14.78 21.47 7.90
N GLY A 183 -14.19 20.38 8.33
CA GLY A 183 -14.92 19.19 8.78
C GLY A 183 -15.44 18.31 7.63
N VAL A 184 -15.67 17.03 7.95
CA VAL A 184 -15.98 15.99 6.94
C VAL A 184 -17.32 16.26 6.25
N GLU A 185 -18.33 16.75 6.96
CA GLU A 185 -19.64 17.03 6.36
C GLU A 185 -19.58 18.17 5.34
N ALA A 186 -18.87 19.26 5.67
CA ALA A 186 -18.71 20.39 4.75
C ALA A 186 -17.87 19.99 3.52
N ILE A 187 -16.87 19.12 3.69
CA ILE A 187 -16.13 18.55 2.57
C ILE A 187 -17.07 17.77 1.65
N ARG A 188 -17.95 16.91 2.20
CA ARG A 188 -18.94 16.17 1.39
C ARG A 188 -19.90 17.08 0.64
N GLU A 189 -20.36 18.16 1.27
CA GLU A 189 -21.21 19.16 0.61
C GLU A 189 -20.46 19.85 -0.54
N HIS A 190 -19.22 20.29 -0.28
CA HIS A 190 -18.38 20.92 -1.29
C HIS A 190 -18.08 20.02 -2.48
N LEU A 191 -17.84 18.72 -2.25
CA LEU A 191 -17.59 17.74 -3.31
C LEU A 191 -18.83 17.47 -4.19
N ARG A 192 -20.04 17.69 -3.67
CA ARG A 192 -21.29 17.55 -4.44
C ARG A 192 -21.62 18.79 -5.24
N ASP A 193 -21.43 19.97 -4.64
CA ASP A 193 -22.00 21.21 -5.13
C ASP A 193 -20.98 22.15 -5.80
N VAL A 194 -19.67 21.96 -5.54
CA VAL A 194 -18.61 22.89 -5.97
C VAL A 194 -17.57 22.20 -6.84
N ASP A 195 -16.60 21.50 -6.25
CA ASP A 195 -15.46 20.92 -6.98
C ASP A 195 -14.75 19.79 -6.20
N ASP A 196 -13.78 19.14 -6.85
CA ASP A 196 -12.98 18.04 -6.29
C ASP A 196 -11.65 18.50 -5.64
N ILE A 197 -11.45 19.81 -5.40
CA ILE A 197 -10.22 20.35 -4.79
C ILE A 197 -9.90 19.70 -3.45
N PRO A 198 -10.86 19.43 -2.52
CA PRO A 198 -10.55 18.80 -1.26
C PRO A 198 -9.87 17.43 -1.36
N LEU A 199 -10.10 16.68 -2.45
CA LEU A 199 -9.46 15.39 -2.68
C LEU A 199 -8.00 15.52 -3.14
N HIS A 200 -7.59 16.69 -3.65
CA HIS A 200 -6.23 16.95 -4.12
C HIS A 200 -5.31 17.52 -3.04
N VAL A 201 -5.86 17.87 -1.87
CA VAL A 201 -5.07 18.41 -0.76
C VAL A 201 -4.27 17.28 -0.08
N SER A 202 -3.00 17.52 0.19
CA SER A 202 -2.08 16.53 0.77
C SER A 202 -2.11 16.48 2.30
N LEU A 203 -2.62 17.52 2.98
CA LEU A 203 -2.54 17.65 4.44
C LEU A 203 -3.91 17.90 5.09
N PHE A 204 -4.21 17.09 6.11
CA PHE A 204 -5.33 17.28 7.03
C PHE A 204 -4.81 17.49 8.45
N ALA A 205 -5.33 18.49 9.16
CA ALA A 205 -4.96 18.79 10.54
C ALA A 205 -6.20 18.86 11.45
N GLU A 206 -5.94 18.91 12.76
CA GLU A 206 -6.96 18.85 13.82
C GLU A 206 -7.89 17.64 13.64
N SER A 207 -7.29 16.50 13.32
CA SER A 207 -7.97 15.25 13.07
C SER A 207 -8.16 14.43 14.36
N SER A 208 -9.39 13.98 14.60
CA SER A 208 -9.75 12.94 15.57
C SER A 208 -9.95 11.60 14.86
N PRO A 209 -9.79 10.45 15.54
CA PRO A 209 -10.02 9.13 14.92
C PRO A 209 -11.32 9.00 14.10
N PRO A 210 -12.50 9.45 14.58
CA PRO A 210 -13.74 9.37 13.79
C PRO A 210 -13.73 10.29 12.57
N THR A 211 -13.11 11.48 12.64
CA THR A 211 -12.99 12.36 11.47
C THR A 211 -12.05 11.81 10.41
N VAL A 212 -10.97 11.12 10.83
CA VAL A 212 -10.08 10.41 9.90
C VAL A 212 -10.84 9.29 9.20
N ALA A 213 -11.57 8.45 9.95
CA ALA A 213 -12.40 7.40 9.37
C ALA A 213 -13.47 7.97 8.42
N GLY A 214 -14.07 9.11 8.78
CA GLY A 214 -15.00 9.84 7.91
C GLY A 214 -14.36 10.28 6.59
N MET A 215 -13.16 10.87 6.66
CA MET A 215 -12.41 11.29 5.46
C MET A 215 -11.96 10.09 4.61
N LEU A 216 -11.55 8.98 5.23
CA LEU A 216 -11.22 7.73 4.54
C LEU A 216 -12.41 7.26 3.68
N ARG A 217 -13.62 7.27 4.25
CA ARG A 217 -14.84 6.91 3.51
C ARG A 217 -15.12 7.86 2.36
N VAL A 218 -14.90 9.16 2.54
CA VAL A 218 -15.05 10.14 1.44
C VAL A 218 -14.12 9.80 0.28
N PHE A 219 -12.85 9.46 0.54
CA PHE A 219 -11.93 9.04 -0.52
C PHE A 219 -12.37 7.73 -1.20
N GLN A 220 -12.83 6.74 -0.42
CA GLN A 220 -13.35 5.47 -0.93
C GLN A 220 -14.60 5.67 -1.82
N GLU A 221 -15.53 6.52 -1.40
CA GLU A 221 -16.74 6.89 -2.16
C GLU A 221 -16.38 7.52 -3.53
N HIS A 222 -15.24 8.22 -3.62
CA HIS A 222 -14.72 8.82 -4.85
C HIS A 222 -13.75 7.91 -5.62
N GLY A 223 -13.69 6.62 -5.27
CA GLY A 223 -12.93 5.62 -6.01
C GLY A 223 -11.43 5.60 -5.76
N GLU A 224 -10.95 6.30 -4.75
CA GLU A 224 -9.55 6.20 -4.34
C GLU A 224 -9.39 5.02 -3.38
N VAL A 225 -8.32 4.25 -3.54
CA VAL A 225 -7.98 3.15 -2.62
C VAL A 225 -7.11 3.72 -1.51
N VAL A 226 -7.61 3.71 -0.28
CA VAL A 226 -6.97 4.41 0.85
C VAL A 226 -6.07 3.47 1.63
N CYS A 227 -4.80 3.86 1.76
CA CYS A 227 -3.82 3.19 2.60
C CYS A 227 -3.61 3.98 3.89
N ALA A 228 -3.99 3.41 5.04
CA ALA A 228 -3.71 3.98 6.35
C ALA A 228 -2.38 3.45 6.89
N MET A 229 -1.50 4.34 7.32
CA MET A 229 -0.24 3.98 7.98
C MET A 229 -0.19 4.66 9.34
N GLY A 230 0.11 3.90 10.40
CA GLY A 230 0.09 4.43 11.75
C GLY A 230 0.82 3.56 12.76
N SER A 231 1.05 4.13 13.94
CA SER A 231 1.64 3.40 15.06
C SER A 231 0.68 2.31 15.55
N THR A 232 1.18 1.09 15.71
CA THR A 232 0.43 -0.01 16.33
C THR A 232 0.30 0.13 17.85
N LEU A 233 1.07 1.02 18.47
CA LEU A 233 0.98 1.26 19.92
C LEU A 233 -0.22 2.13 20.33
N ASN A 234 -0.86 2.81 19.37
CA ASN A 234 -2.01 3.65 19.66
C ASN A 234 -3.32 2.88 19.36
N PRO A 235 -4.13 2.52 20.37
CA PRO A 235 -5.36 1.77 20.17
C PRO A 235 -6.39 2.53 19.34
N ALA A 236 -6.34 3.87 19.33
CA ALA A 236 -7.23 4.68 18.50
C ALA A 236 -7.03 4.47 16.99
N ASN A 237 -5.86 3.95 16.58
CA ASN A 237 -5.59 3.64 15.18
C ASN A 237 -6.25 2.34 14.73
N ALA A 238 -6.70 1.47 15.65
CA ALA A 238 -7.34 0.20 15.29
C ALA A 238 -8.60 0.42 14.43
N GLU A 239 -9.43 1.41 14.79
CA GLU A 239 -10.63 1.78 14.02
C GLU A 239 -10.26 2.28 12.62
N ILE A 240 -9.22 3.11 12.51
CA ILE A 240 -8.73 3.66 11.24
C ILE A 240 -8.21 2.54 10.34
N PHE A 241 -7.47 1.58 10.91
CA PHE A 241 -6.97 0.42 10.18
C PHE A 241 -8.08 -0.49 9.68
N CYS A 242 -9.12 -0.72 10.48
CA CYS A 242 -10.30 -1.48 10.04
C CYS A 242 -11.11 -0.76 8.96
N CYS A 243 -11.11 0.58 8.95
CA CYS A 243 -11.87 1.37 7.97
C CYS A 243 -11.15 1.52 6.62
N ALA A 244 -9.81 1.45 6.60
CA ALA A 244 -9.01 1.62 5.40
C ALA A 244 -9.05 0.39 4.48
N ASP A 245 -8.86 0.57 3.17
CA ASP A 245 -8.75 -0.54 2.22
C ASP A 245 -7.45 -1.33 2.40
N LEU A 246 -6.40 -0.63 2.84
CA LEU A 246 -5.11 -1.20 3.19
C LEU A 246 -4.61 -0.51 4.46
N ALA A 247 -4.21 -1.31 5.46
CA ALA A 247 -3.62 -0.80 6.68
C ALA A 247 -2.18 -1.30 6.85
N VAL A 248 -1.30 -0.39 7.25
CA VAL A 248 0.11 -0.66 7.52
C VAL A 248 0.43 -0.26 8.95
N GLY A 249 0.62 -1.27 9.78
CA GLY A 249 1.08 -1.10 11.15
C GLY A 249 2.58 -0.81 11.18
N VAL A 250 2.96 0.31 11.79
CA VAL A 250 4.36 0.64 12.05
C VAL A 250 4.63 0.48 13.54
N GLU A 251 5.51 -0.44 13.87
CA GLU A 251 6.00 -0.59 15.23
C GLU A 251 7.27 0.27 15.38
N PRO A 252 7.31 1.23 16.33
CA PRO A 252 8.49 2.04 16.52
C PRO A 252 9.64 1.19 17.05
N VAL A 253 10.79 1.23 16.37
CA VAL A 253 12.00 0.52 16.80
C VAL A 253 12.37 0.97 18.22
N HIS A 254 12.39 0.03 19.15
CA HIS A 254 12.77 0.29 20.53
C HIS A 254 14.29 0.57 20.60
N ILE A 255 14.69 1.81 20.94
CA ILE A 255 16.11 2.24 21.00
C ILE A 255 16.81 1.76 22.29
N LYS A 256 16.09 1.22 23.28
CA LYS A 256 16.69 0.75 24.53
C LYS A 256 16.98 -0.74 24.48
N HIS A 257 18.20 -1.10 24.88
CA HIS A 257 18.66 -2.46 25.17
C HIS A 257 17.53 -3.33 25.69
N GLN A 258 17.10 -4.33 24.91
CA GLN A 258 16.36 -5.45 25.43
C GLN A 258 17.24 -6.09 26.51
N ASN A 259 16.94 -5.82 27.78
CA ASN A 259 17.21 -6.82 28.79
C ASN A 259 16.59 -8.12 28.27
N GLN A 260 17.37 -9.19 28.24
CA GLN A 260 16.92 -10.52 27.87
C GLN A 260 15.77 -10.89 28.80
N TYR A 261 14.54 -10.57 28.40
CA TYR A 261 13.35 -11.04 29.08
C TYR A 261 13.33 -12.56 28.88
N ALA A 262 13.29 -13.27 30.01
CA ALA A 262 13.29 -14.72 30.06
C ALA A 262 12.26 -15.31 29.09
N ALA A 263 12.67 -16.35 28.37
CA ALA A 263 11.85 -17.07 27.39
C ALA A 263 10.48 -17.42 27.99
N GLY A 264 9.40 -16.79 27.48
CA GLY A 264 8.02 -17.17 27.79
C GLY A 264 7.01 -16.05 27.97
N HIS A 265 7.42 -14.83 28.32
CA HIS A 265 6.48 -13.71 28.51
C HIS A 265 6.53 -12.70 27.35
N VAL A 266 5.43 -12.63 26.61
CA VAL A 266 5.19 -11.55 25.64
C VAL A 266 4.88 -10.28 26.44
N PRO A 267 5.62 -9.16 26.24
CA PRO A 267 5.32 -7.93 26.97
C PRO A 267 3.91 -7.45 26.61
N PRO A 268 3.13 -6.91 27.56
CA PRO A 268 1.75 -6.49 27.33
C PRO A 268 1.63 -5.44 26.23
N LEU A 269 2.69 -4.63 26.04
CA LEU A 269 2.77 -3.66 24.95
C LEU A 269 2.90 -4.31 23.57
N ALA A 270 3.66 -5.41 23.44
CA ALA A 270 3.74 -6.16 22.19
C ALA A 270 2.44 -6.92 21.91
N LEU A 271 1.76 -7.41 22.96
CA LEU A 271 0.42 -7.96 22.79
C LEU A 271 -0.56 -6.89 22.31
N GLY A 272 -0.54 -5.70 22.92
CA GLY A 272 -1.34 -4.56 22.47
C GLY A 272 -1.04 -4.15 21.03
N SER A 273 0.24 -4.10 20.65
CA SER A 273 0.67 -3.75 19.29
C SER A 273 0.20 -4.79 18.26
N THR A 274 0.30 -6.08 18.58
CA THR A 274 -0.17 -7.16 17.72
C THR A 274 -1.69 -7.12 17.53
N LEU A 275 -2.46 -6.89 18.59
CA LEU A 275 -3.92 -6.76 18.54
C LEU A 275 -4.36 -5.58 17.67
N VAL A 276 -3.73 -4.43 17.82
CA VAL A 276 -4.02 -3.24 16.99
C VAL A 276 -3.61 -3.46 15.53
N SER A 277 -2.60 -4.29 15.28
CA SER A 277 -2.12 -4.62 13.92
C SER A 277 -2.88 -5.74 13.23
N LEU A 278 -3.83 -6.43 13.90
CA LEU A 278 -4.66 -7.47 13.29
C LEU A 278 -5.34 -7.06 11.97
N PRO A 279 -5.93 -5.86 11.83
CA PRO A 279 -6.48 -5.40 10.56
C PRO A 279 -5.41 -5.06 9.50
N CYS A 280 -4.13 -5.00 9.85
CA CYS A 280 -3.06 -4.66 8.91
C CYS A 280 -2.55 -5.91 8.18
N PRO A 281 -2.84 -6.10 6.88
CA PRO A 281 -2.29 -7.22 6.11
C PRO A 281 -0.77 -7.12 5.92
N LEU A 282 -0.18 -5.94 6.18
CA LEU A 282 1.25 -5.69 6.11
C LEU A 282 1.71 -5.00 7.40
N VAL A 283 2.58 -5.66 8.15
CA VAL A 283 3.36 -5.03 9.23
C VAL A 283 4.76 -4.78 8.67
N MET A 284 5.26 -3.55 8.73
CA MET A 284 6.55 -3.23 8.11
C MET A 284 7.71 -3.87 8.87
N HIS A 285 8.17 -5.02 8.39
CA HIS A 285 9.49 -5.57 8.66
C HIS A 285 10.42 -5.20 7.48
N PRO A 286 11.68 -4.77 7.69
CA PRO A 286 12.58 -4.35 6.61
C PRO A 286 12.83 -5.49 5.60
N GLY A 287 12.08 -5.46 4.49
CA GLY A 287 12.19 -6.48 3.42
C GLY A 287 11.03 -6.49 2.42
N HIS A 288 10.36 -5.36 2.19
CA HIS A 288 9.09 -5.34 1.46
C HIS A 288 9.18 -5.80 0.01
N VAL A 289 8.55 -6.94 -0.25
CA VAL A 289 8.08 -7.35 -1.57
C VAL A 289 7.01 -6.34 -2.01
N ALA A 290 7.27 -5.60 -3.09
CA ALA A 290 6.36 -4.58 -3.59
C ALA A 290 4.94 -5.17 -3.80
N ALA A 291 3.94 -4.77 -2.99
CA ALA A 291 2.56 -5.27 -3.08
C ALA A 291 1.99 -5.16 -4.51
N ARG A 292 2.37 -4.10 -5.23
CA ARG A 292 2.06 -3.91 -6.66
C ARG A 292 2.53 -5.08 -7.54
N ARG A 293 3.71 -5.65 -7.27
CA ARG A 293 4.24 -6.82 -7.98
C ARG A 293 3.33 -8.03 -7.78
N LEU A 294 2.99 -8.32 -6.52
CA LEU A 294 2.14 -9.47 -6.19
C LEU A 294 0.75 -9.33 -6.80
N CYS A 295 0.12 -8.16 -6.69
CA CYS A 295 -1.19 -7.91 -7.31
C CYS A 295 -1.14 -8.06 -8.83
N ARG A 296 -0.09 -7.56 -9.51
CA ARG A 296 0.05 -7.74 -10.96
C ARG A 296 0.24 -9.21 -11.34
N ALA A 297 1.11 -9.92 -10.62
CA ALA A 297 1.33 -11.35 -10.84
C ALA A 297 0.05 -12.16 -10.62
N ALA A 298 -0.67 -11.92 -9.52
CA ALA A 298 -1.94 -12.56 -9.21
C ALA A 298 -3.00 -12.28 -10.29
N ARG A 299 -3.09 -11.04 -10.80
CA ARG A 299 -4.01 -10.70 -11.89
C ARG A 299 -3.65 -11.45 -13.18
N GLN A 300 -2.36 -11.55 -13.54
CA GLN A 300 -1.96 -12.32 -14.72
C GLN A 300 -2.23 -13.82 -14.57
N ALA A 301 -1.96 -14.38 -13.38
CA ALA A 301 -2.29 -15.77 -13.05
C ALA A 301 -3.80 -16.03 -13.14
N PHE A 302 -4.62 -15.14 -12.57
CA PHE A 302 -6.07 -15.22 -12.67
C PHE A 302 -6.56 -15.16 -14.13
N MET A 303 -6.02 -14.23 -14.92
CA MET A 303 -6.35 -14.12 -16.34
C MET A 303 -5.96 -15.38 -17.12
N LEU A 304 -4.85 -16.05 -16.77
CA LEU A 304 -4.47 -17.33 -17.34
C LEU A 304 -5.49 -18.42 -16.97
N VAL A 305 -5.86 -18.54 -15.69
CA VAL A 305 -6.83 -19.52 -15.21
C VAL A 305 -8.20 -19.34 -15.88
N ALA A 306 -8.70 -18.11 -15.94
CA ALA A 306 -9.96 -17.81 -16.62
C ALA A 306 -9.89 -18.12 -18.13
N ALA A 307 -8.78 -17.75 -18.78
CA ALA A 307 -8.49 -18.08 -20.17
C ALA A 307 -8.54 -19.58 -20.46
N THR A 308 -7.83 -20.38 -19.67
CA THR A 308 -7.72 -21.82 -19.88
C THR A 308 -9.03 -22.53 -19.59
N CYS A 309 -9.73 -22.16 -18.51
CA CYS A 309 -11.03 -22.73 -18.19
C CYS A 309 -12.05 -22.42 -19.28
N GLY A 310 -12.08 -21.17 -19.77
CA GLY A 310 -12.98 -20.81 -20.87
C GLY A 310 -12.60 -21.47 -22.20
N LEU A 311 -11.31 -21.66 -22.51
CA LEU A 311 -10.89 -22.43 -23.68
C LEU A 311 -11.37 -23.89 -23.60
N VAL A 312 -11.11 -24.57 -22.49
CA VAL A 312 -11.53 -25.97 -22.31
C VAL A 312 -13.05 -26.09 -22.39
N ALA A 313 -13.79 -25.19 -21.75
CA ALA A 313 -15.25 -25.17 -21.83
C ALA A 313 -15.76 -24.97 -23.26
N MET A 314 -15.16 -24.07 -24.03
CA MET A 314 -15.52 -23.83 -25.43
C MET A 314 -15.19 -25.03 -26.31
N VAL A 315 -14.03 -25.68 -26.12
CA VAL A 315 -13.67 -26.92 -26.84
C VAL A 315 -14.71 -28.00 -26.55
N GLN A 316 -15.09 -28.22 -25.29
CA GLN A 316 -16.12 -29.20 -24.94
C GLN A 316 -17.47 -28.85 -25.57
N LEU A 317 -17.88 -27.58 -25.52
CA LEU A 317 -19.11 -27.12 -26.16
C LEU A 317 -19.11 -27.40 -27.68
N PHE A 318 -18.02 -27.06 -28.37
CA PHE A 318 -17.92 -27.32 -29.80
C PHE A 318 -17.86 -28.82 -30.12
N THR A 319 -17.21 -29.64 -29.29
CA THR A 319 -17.27 -31.10 -29.48
C THR A 319 -18.71 -31.63 -29.38
N VAL A 320 -19.51 -31.13 -28.43
CA VAL A 320 -20.93 -31.51 -28.31
C VAL A 320 -21.74 -31.05 -29.52
N VAL A 321 -21.55 -29.80 -29.98
CA VAL A 321 -22.25 -29.25 -31.14
C VAL A 321 -21.89 -29.98 -32.43
N SER A 322 -20.63 -30.36 -32.60
CA SER A 322 -20.16 -31.15 -33.73
C SER A 322 -20.48 -32.65 -33.58
N LEU A 323 -21.19 -33.04 -32.52
CA LEU A 323 -21.52 -34.43 -32.19
C LEU A 323 -20.26 -35.32 -32.07
N LEU A 324 -19.11 -34.78 -31.68
CA LEU A 324 -17.96 -35.61 -31.34
C LEU A 324 -18.11 -36.16 -29.91
N PRO A 325 -17.48 -37.30 -29.60
CA PRO A 325 -17.46 -37.84 -28.24
C PRO A 325 -16.79 -36.85 -27.29
N VAL A 326 -17.49 -36.56 -26.19
CA VAL A 326 -16.99 -35.71 -25.10
C VAL A 326 -15.79 -36.37 -24.44
N TRP A 327 -14.82 -35.57 -24.01
CA TRP A 327 -13.60 -36.08 -23.37
C TRP A 327 -13.90 -36.64 -21.98
N ARG A 328 -13.19 -37.70 -21.61
CA ARG A 328 -13.28 -38.28 -20.25
C ARG A 328 -12.83 -37.26 -19.20
N GLY A 329 -13.53 -37.27 -18.07
CA GLY A 329 -13.32 -36.29 -16.99
C GLY A 329 -11.91 -36.24 -16.44
N TRP A 330 -11.18 -37.36 -16.40
CA TRP A 330 -9.82 -37.39 -15.85
C TRP A 330 -8.80 -36.60 -16.70
N ILE A 331 -8.96 -36.55 -18.03
CA ILE A 331 -8.11 -35.74 -18.92
C ILE A 331 -8.34 -34.25 -18.63
N LEU A 332 -9.59 -33.87 -18.40
CA LEU A 332 -9.98 -32.51 -18.02
C LEU A 332 -9.46 -32.14 -16.62
N MET A 333 -9.57 -33.06 -15.66
CA MET A 333 -9.03 -32.87 -14.30
C MET A 333 -7.51 -32.70 -14.34
N TRP A 334 -6.78 -33.50 -15.11
CA TRP A 334 -5.34 -33.34 -15.27
C TRP A 334 -4.97 -31.93 -15.79
N LEU A 335 -5.64 -31.45 -16.83
CA LEU A 335 -5.38 -30.13 -17.41
C LEU A 335 -5.74 -28.98 -16.47
N VAL A 336 -6.93 -29.02 -15.85
CA VAL A 336 -7.47 -27.89 -15.09
C VAL A 336 -7.02 -27.88 -13.63
N TRP A 337 -6.84 -29.05 -12.99
CA TRP A 337 -6.53 -29.13 -11.55
C TRP A 337 -5.05 -29.36 -11.27
N VAL A 338 -4.30 -29.96 -12.20
CA VAL A 338 -2.87 -30.21 -12.01
C VAL A 338 -2.03 -29.26 -12.85
N ALA A 339 -2.17 -29.31 -14.18
CA ALA A 339 -1.30 -28.55 -15.07
C ALA A 339 -1.47 -27.03 -14.92
N LEU A 340 -2.73 -26.58 -14.88
CA LEU A 340 -3.04 -25.16 -14.85
C LEU A 340 -2.58 -24.45 -13.56
N PRO A 341 -2.89 -24.92 -12.33
CA PRO A 341 -2.50 -24.22 -11.12
C PRO A 341 -0.98 -24.18 -10.96
N LEU A 342 -0.28 -25.25 -11.33
CA LEU A 342 1.18 -25.31 -11.29
C LEU A 342 1.80 -24.24 -12.21
N VAL A 343 1.32 -24.10 -13.45
CA VAL A 343 1.78 -23.03 -14.35
C VAL A 343 1.37 -21.65 -13.81
N ALA A 344 0.17 -21.48 -13.26
CA ALA A 344 -0.28 -20.19 -12.73
C ALA A 344 0.58 -19.69 -11.54
N VAL A 345 0.99 -20.59 -10.63
CA VAL A 345 1.83 -20.23 -9.47
C VAL A 345 3.19 -19.66 -9.90
N THR A 346 3.75 -20.13 -11.02
CA THR A 346 5.04 -19.62 -11.50
C THR A 346 5.02 -18.13 -11.85
N TYR A 347 3.85 -17.52 -12.10
CA TYR A 347 3.74 -16.10 -12.41
C TYR A 347 4.08 -15.21 -11.22
N ALA A 348 3.94 -15.71 -9.99
CA ALA A 348 4.38 -15.01 -8.78
C ALA A 348 5.89 -14.76 -8.76
N SER A 349 6.67 -15.62 -9.44
CA SER A 349 8.13 -15.52 -9.50
C SER A 349 8.65 -14.57 -10.60
N ASN A 350 7.78 -13.89 -11.33
CA ASN A 350 8.17 -12.97 -12.41
C ASN A 350 9.12 -11.87 -11.92
N VAL A 351 10.15 -11.58 -12.72
CA VAL A 351 11.24 -10.64 -12.41
C VAL A 351 10.69 -9.21 -12.21
N HIS A 352 11.31 -8.47 -11.28
CA HIS A 352 10.92 -7.10 -10.94
C HIS A 352 11.21 -6.11 -12.08
N GLU A 353 10.21 -5.31 -12.45
CA GLU A 353 10.36 -4.21 -13.41
C GLU A 353 10.55 -2.88 -12.68
N ALA A 354 11.68 -2.21 -12.96
CA ALA A 354 12.06 -0.94 -12.33
C ALA A 354 11.05 0.20 -12.57
N ASP A 355 10.29 0.14 -13.67
CA ASP A 355 9.29 1.17 -14.02
C ASP A 355 7.93 0.96 -13.36
N THR A 356 7.75 -0.13 -12.60
CA THR A 356 6.52 -0.46 -11.86
C THR A 356 5.99 0.71 -11.03
N MET A 357 6.89 1.45 -10.38
CA MET A 357 6.53 2.55 -9.49
C MET A 357 6.19 3.84 -10.23
N LYS A 358 6.49 3.92 -11.54
CA LYS A 358 6.20 5.09 -12.38
C LYS A 358 4.83 5.01 -13.05
N GLU A 359 4.11 3.91 -12.96
CA GLU A 359 2.78 3.80 -13.53
C GLU A 359 1.73 4.48 -12.64
N PHE A 360 0.78 5.18 -13.26
CA PHE A 360 -0.38 5.74 -12.58
C PHE A 360 -1.41 4.64 -12.30
N THR A 361 -2.06 4.72 -11.14
CA THR A 361 -3.15 3.85 -10.73
C THR A 361 -4.49 4.29 -11.33
N GLU A 362 -5.39 3.33 -11.56
CA GLU A 362 -6.77 3.58 -11.97
C GLU A 362 -7.63 3.82 -10.73
N ARG A 363 -8.64 4.70 -10.86
CA ARG A 363 -9.70 4.86 -9.85
C ARG A 363 -10.65 3.68 -9.87
N ASN A 364 -11.13 3.30 -8.70
CA ASN A 364 -11.99 2.16 -8.46
C ASN A 364 -13.49 2.46 -8.68
N LEU A 365 -13.86 3.12 -9.78
CA LEU A 365 -15.25 3.60 -9.99
C LEU A 365 -16.06 2.82 -11.04
N ASP A 366 -15.46 2.00 -11.90
CA ASP A 366 -16.20 1.37 -13.01
C ASP A 366 -15.51 0.14 -13.63
N HIS A 367 -15.52 -1.00 -12.94
CA HIS A 367 -14.90 -2.23 -13.47
C HIS A 367 -15.61 -2.82 -14.71
N VAL A 368 -16.89 -2.50 -14.91
CA VAL A 368 -17.72 -3.14 -15.95
C VAL A 368 -17.57 -2.49 -17.33
N LYS A 369 -17.14 -1.22 -17.39
CA LYS A 369 -17.02 -0.48 -18.67
C LYS A 369 -16.04 -1.14 -19.65
N ASP A 370 -15.01 -1.81 -19.12
CA ASP A 370 -13.98 -2.47 -19.92
C ASP A 370 -14.30 -3.93 -20.26
N LEU A 371 -15.35 -4.52 -19.67
CA LEU A 371 -15.76 -5.91 -19.88
C LEU A 371 -15.95 -6.29 -21.36
N PRO A 372 -16.69 -5.53 -22.21
CA PRO A 372 -16.86 -5.89 -23.62
C PRO A 372 -15.55 -5.84 -24.41
N ARG A 373 -14.60 -5.01 -23.99
CA ARG A 373 -13.25 -4.98 -24.58
C ARG A 373 -12.50 -6.26 -24.24
N PHE A 374 -12.51 -6.68 -22.97
CA PHE A 374 -11.89 -7.92 -22.53
C PHE A 374 -12.52 -9.15 -23.20
N LEU A 375 -13.86 -9.18 -23.35
CA LEU A 375 -14.55 -10.28 -24.02
C LEU A 375 -14.13 -10.39 -25.50
N ARG A 376 -14.00 -9.26 -26.22
CA ARG A 376 -13.49 -9.28 -27.60
C ARG A 376 -12.06 -9.84 -27.67
N TYR A 377 -11.18 -9.44 -26.77
CA TYR A 377 -9.82 -9.97 -26.72
C TYR A 377 -9.80 -11.47 -26.43
N PHE A 378 -10.67 -11.93 -25.53
CA PHE A 378 -10.85 -13.34 -25.24
C PHE A 378 -11.26 -14.12 -26.50
N VAL A 379 -12.28 -13.66 -27.22
CA VAL A 379 -12.77 -14.30 -28.45
C VAL A 379 -11.66 -14.37 -29.51
N TRP A 380 -11.00 -13.26 -29.83
CA TRP A 380 -9.94 -13.24 -30.84
C TRP A 380 -8.78 -14.19 -30.50
N ARG A 381 -8.49 -14.35 -29.22
CA ARG A 381 -7.38 -15.16 -28.74
C ARG A 381 -7.67 -16.66 -28.77
N PHE A 382 -8.90 -17.04 -28.41
CA PHE A 382 -9.27 -18.45 -28.25
C PHE A 382 -10.02 -19.04 -29.45
N LEU A 383 -10.49 -18.23 -30.40
CA LEU A 383 -11.19 -18.72 -31.59
C LEU A 383 -10.34 -19.73 -32.39
N LEU A 384 -9.08 -19.38 -32.70
CA LEU A 384 -8.19 -20.25 -33.46
C LEU A 384 -7.92 -21.59 -32.73
N PRO A 385 -7.42 -21.60 -31.47
CA PRO A 385 -7.16 -22.86 -30.78
C PRO A 385 -8.45 -23.68 -30.54
N CYS A 386 -9.61 -23.06 -30.32
CA CYS A 386 -10.88 -23.79 -30.23
C CYS A 386 -11.19 -24.56 -31.52
N VAL A 387 -11.22 -23.87 -32.66
CA VAL A 387 -11.60 -24.49 -33.94
C VAL A 387 -10.60 -25.57 -34.35
N LEU A 388 -9.29 -25.29 -34.19
CA LEU A 388 -8.25 -26.24 -34.57
C LEU A 388 -8.22 -27.48 -33.68
N THR A 389 -8.45 -27.34 -32.37
CA THR A 389 -8.44 -28.51 -31.47
C THR A 389 -9.60 -29.44 -31.75
N VAL A 390 -10.79 -28.91 -32.05
CA VAL A 390 -11.96 -29.71 -32.45
C VAL A 390 -11.71 -30.40 -33.79
N TRP A 391 -11.12 -29.70 -34.76
CA TRP A 391 -10.78 -30.29 -36.05
C TRP A 391 -9.70 -31.38 -35.94
N LEU A 392 -8.61 -31.11 -35.22
CA LEU A 392 -7.54 -32.08 -34.97
C LEU A 392 -8.06 -33.32 -34.22
N TYR A 393 -8.91 -33.11 -33.22
CA TYR A 393 -9.58 -34.21 -32.51
C TYR A 393 -10.47 -35.03 -33.45
N GLY A 394 -11.22 -34.40 -34.35
CA GLY A 394 -12.02 -35.10 -35.36
C GLY A 394 -11.20 -35.91 -36.36
N VAL A 395 -10.04 -35.40 -36.78
CA VAL A 395 -9.10 -36.15 -37.65
C VAL A 395 -8.48 -37.32 -36.90
N ALA A 396 -8.10 -37.15 -35.63
CA ALA A 396 -7.60 -38.25 -34.81
C ALA A 396 -8.67 -39.33 -34.63
N LEU A 397 -9.92 -38.90 -34.40
CA LEU A 397 -11.06 -39.79 -34.23
C LEU A 397 -11.38 -40.59 -35.51
N SER A 398 -11.33 -39.96 -36.68
CA SER A 398 -11.62 -40.62 -37.97
C SER A 398 -10.62 -41.73 -38.35
N MET A 399 -9.40 -41.67 -37.81
CA MET A 399 -8.39 -42.72 -37.99
C MET A 399 -8.60 -43.91 -37.05
N THR A 400 -9.33 -43.72 -35.95
CA THR A 400 -9.53 -44.72 -34.90
C THR A 400 -10.86 -45.48 -35.02
N LEU A 401 -11.90 -44.82 -35.51
CA LEU A 401 -13.24 -45.40 -35.60
C LEU A 401 -13.52 -46.00 -36.97
N PRO A 402 -13.92 -47.29 -37.04
CA PRO A 402 -14.45 -47.89 -38.26
C PRO A 402 -15.70 -47.13 -38.72
N SER A 403 -15.81 -46.86 -40.02
CA SER A 403 -16.99 -46.27 -40.64
C SER A 403 -18.22 -47.14 -40.37
N GLY A 404 -19.11 -46.72 -39.45
CA GLY A 404 -20.35 -47.41 -39.08
C GLY A 404 -20.42 -48.00 -37.67
N ALA A 405 -19.44 -47.73 -36.80
CA ALA A 405 -19.52 -48.17 -35.40
C ALA A 405 -20.68 -47.48 -34.63
N PRO A 406 -21.46 -48.23 -33.82
CA PRO A 406 -22.52 -47.63 -33.01
C PRO A 406 -21.95 -46.68 -31.94
N TRP A 407 -22.64 -45.55 -31.72
CA TRP A 407 -22.25 -44.46 -30.80
C TRP A 407 -21.96 -44.93 -29.37
N THR A 408 -22.53 -46.05 -28.96
CA THR A 408 -22.35 -46.66 -27.63
C THR A 408 -20.93 -47.18 -27.39
N ASN A 409 -20.22 -47.64 -28.43
CA ASN A 409 -18.86 -48.16 -28.30
C ASN A 409 -17.81 -47.06 -28.16
N VAL A 410 -18.16 -45.82 -28.49
CA VAL A 410 -17.20 -44.72 -28.58
C VAL A 410 -16.73 -44.24 -27.21
N PHE A 411 -17.52 -44.39 -26.15
CA PHE A 411 -17.11 -43.96 -24.80
C PHE A 411 -16.32 -45.02 -24.02
N ILE A 412 -16.28 -46.26 -24.51
CA ILE A 412 -15.68 -47.41 -23.81
C ILE A 412 -14.43 -47.91 -24.55
N SER A 413 -14.35 -47.72 -25.87
CA SER A 413 -13.23 -48.21 -26.67
C SER A 413 -11.89 -47.59 -26.27
N GLN A 414 -10.83 -48.38 -26.39
CA GLN A 414 -9.46 -47.89 -26.25
C GLN A 414 -9.07 -46.96 -27.41
N ALA A 415 -9.65 -47.16 -28.60
CA ALA A 415 -9.39 -46.36 -29.78
C ALA A 415 -9.80 -44.87 -29.61
N SER A 416 -10.95 -44.62 -28.96
CA SER A 416 -11.36 -43.25 -28.63
C SER A 416 -10.48 -42.61 -27.55
N LEU A 417 -9.96 -43.41 -26.61
CA LEU A 417 -9.04 -42.91 -25.59
C LEU A 417 -7.76 -42.34 -26.22
N GLU A 418 -7.22 -43.02 -27.23
CA GLU A 418 -6.04 -42.55 -27.95
C GLU A 418 -6.31 -41.21 -28.63
N ALA A 419 -7.47 -41.05 -29.28
CA ALA A 419 -7.86 -39.79 -29.93
C ALA A 419 -8.10 -38.66 -28.91
N GLU A 420 -8.73 -38.95 -27.77
CA GLU A 420 -8.96 -38.00 -26.68
C GLU A 420 -7.63 -37.50 -26.10
N ILE A 421 -6.65 -38.39 -25.91
CA ILE A 421 -5.31 -38.03 -25.41
C ILE A 421 -4.56 -37.18 -26.44
N VAL A 422 -4.63 -37.52 -27.73
CA VAL A 422 -4.06 -36.67 -28.80
C VAL A 422 -4.72 -35.28 -28.80
N GLY A 423 -6.04 -35.19 -28.71
CA GLY A 423 -6.75 -33.91 -28.58
C GLY A 423 -6.32 -33.12 -27.34
N GLY A 424 -6.20 -33.79 -26.19
CA GLY A 424 -5.70 -33.23 -24.94
C GLY A 424 -4.26 -32.73 -25.04
N THR A 425 -3.38 -33.42 -25.78
CA THR A 425 -2.01 -32.95 -26.07
C THR A 425 -1.98 -31.70 -26.93
N CYS A 426 -2.84 -31.61 -27.94
CA CYS A 426 -2.95 -30.40 -28.74
C CYS A 426 -3.37 -29.21 -27.88
N VAL A 427 -4.41 -29.37 -27.03
CA VAL A 427 -4.83 -28.32 -26.09
C VAL A 427 -3.72 -27.95 -25.11
N ALA A 428 -3.03 -28.93 -24.51
CA ALA A 428 -1.93 -28.68 -23.59
C ALA A 428 -0.80 -27.84 -24.22
N VAL A 429 -0.44 -28.14 -25.47
CA VAL A 429 0.58 -27.37 -26.21
C VAL A 429 0.06 -25.97 -26.57
N PHE A 430 -1.17 -25.82 -27.06
CA PHE A 430 -1.75 -24.49 -27.31
C PHE A 430 -1.85 -23.65 -26.02
N LEU A 431 -2.15 -24.27 -24.89
CA LEU A 431 -2.16 -23.64 -23.57
C LEU A 431 -0.77 -23.22 -23.12
N LEU A 432 0.25 -24.02 -23.40
CA LEU A 432 1.63 -23.64 -23.13
C LEU A 432 1.99 -22.35 -23.86
N PHE A 433 1.79 -22.28 -25.17
CA PHE A 433 2.07 -21.07 -25.94
C PHE A 433 1.19 -19.89 -25.47
N ALA A 434 -0.05 -20.15 -25.07
CA ALA A 434 -0.90 -19.14 -24.44
C ALA A 434 -0.30 -18.62 -23.13
N SER A 435 0.25 -19.50 -22.28
CA SER A 435 0.89 -19.10 -21.03
C SER A 435 2.13 -18.22 -21.28
N LEU A 436 3.00 -18.61 -22.22
CA LEU A 436 4.18 -17.82 -22.62
C LEU A 436 3.80 -16.39 -22.99
N THR A 437 2.76 -16.23 -23.82
CA THR A 437 2.31 -14.89 -24.24
C THR A 437 1.66 -14.09 -23.11
N MET A 438 1.13 -14.72 -22.05
CA MET A 438 0.48 -14.03 -20.93
C MET A 438 1.40 -13.78 -19.75
N LEU A 439 2.65 -14.24 -19.82
CA LEU A 439 3.62 -14.04 -18.76
C LEU A 439 3.78 -12.55 -18.41
N HIS A 440 3.60 -11.68 -19.41
CA HIS A 440 3.51 -10.24 -19.24
C HIS A 440 2.28 -9.66 -19.97
N ARG A 441 1.59 -8.69 -19.35
CA ARG A 441 0.36 -8.07 -19.88
C ARG A 441 0.55 -7.33 -21.20
N THR A 442 1.51 -6.41 -21.30
CA THR A 442 1.61 -5.43 -22.41
C THR A 442 2.91 -5.50 -23.23
N LEU A 443 4.03 -5.91 -22.64
CA LEU A 443 5.30 -6.15 -23.34
C LEU A 443 5.24 -7.41 -24.21
N PRO A 444 5.75 -7.34 -25.45
CA PRO A 444 5.87 -8.52 -26.30
C PRO A 444 6.91 -9.49 -25.73
N PHE A 445 6.78 -10.79 -26.03
CA PHE A 445 7.67 -11.81 -25.46
C PHE A 445 9.14 -11.69 -25.92
N TRP A 446 9.41 -10.94 -26.99
CA TRP A 446 10.78 -10.64 -27.43
C TRP A 446 11.49 -9.63 -26.52
N GLU A 447 10.73 -8.69 -25.96
CA GLU A 447 11.22 -7.66 -25.04
C GLU A 447 11.24 -8.23 -23.61
N TYR A 448 10.16 -8.90 -23.21
CA TYR A 448 10.07 -9.62 -21.96
C TYR A 448 10.65 -11.03 -22.12
N ARG A 449 11.95 -11.19 -21.93
CA ARG A 449 12.67 -12.47 -22.09
C ARG A 449 12.11 -13.54 -21.13
N PRO A 450 11.27 -14.50 -21.57
CA PRO A 450 10.58 -15.43 -20.65
C PRO A 450 11.56 -16.38 -19.95
N LEU A 451 12.70 -16.65 -20.59
CA LEU A 451 13.77 -17.52 -20.09
C LEU A 451 14.48 -16.97 -18.84
N GLN A 452 14.26 -15.70 -18.48
CA GLN A 452 14.77 -15.16 -17.22
C GLN A 452 14.09 -15.80 -16.01
N ASN A 453 12.83 -16.20 -16.15
CA ASN A 453 12.12 -16.91 -15.09
C ASN A 453 12.47 -18.41 -15.15
N LYS A 454 13.59 -18.78 -14.52
CA LYS A 454 14.07 -20.17 -14.45
C LYS A 454 13.03 -21.12 -13.85
N PHE A 455 12.25 -20.64 -12.87
CA PHE A 455 11.22 -21.44 -12.20
C PHE A 455 10.07 -21.78 -13.15
N TYR A 456 9.58 -20.79 -13.91
CA TYR A 456 8.60 -21.02 -14.98
C TYR A 456 9.11 -22.03 -16.01
N CYS A 457 10.34 -21.84 -16.52
CA CYS A 457 10.91 -22.73 -17.53
C CYS A 457 11.07 -24.17 -17.04
N ALA A 458 11.58 -24.37 -15.82
CA ALA A 458 11.77 -25.70 -15.25
C ALA A 458 10.42 -26.43 -15.08
N LEU A 459 9.41 -25.74 -14.53
CA LEU A 459 8.11 -26.34 -14.29
C LEU A 459 7.37 -26.66 -15.60
N VAL A 460 7.44 -25.79 -16.60
CA VAL A 460 6.91 -26.03 -17.94
C VAL A 460 7.52 -27.29 -18.58
N VAL A 461 8.85 -27.43 -18.52
CA VAL A 461 9.54 -28.60 -19.10
C VAL A 461 9.10 -29.89 -18.42
N VAL A 462 9.01 -29.89 -17.08
CA VAL A 462 8.52 -31.05 -16.32
C VAL A 462 7.08 -31.39 -16.71
N MET A 463 6.19 -30.38 -16.78
CA MET A 463 4.78 -30.60 -17.15
C MET A 463 4.64 -31.17 -18.57
N LEU A 464 5.41 -30.67 -19.53
CA LEU A 464 5.40 -31.21 -20.90
C LEU A 464 5.96 -32.62 -20.95
N ALA A 465 7.05 -32.91 -20.23
CA ALA A 465 7.64 -34.24 -20.19
C ALA A 465 6.66 -35.28 -19.64
N VAL A 466 5.93 -34.94 -18.57
CA VAL A 466 4.87 -35.80 -18.01
C VAL A 466 3.72 -35.95 -19.01
N HIS A 467 3.27 -34.85 -19.63
CA HIS A 467 2.15 -34.88 -20.58
C HIS A 467 2.46 -35.71 -21.83
N PHE A 468 3.64 -35.52 -22.43
CA PHE A 468 4.10 -36.33 -23.55
C PHE A 468 4.38 -37.77 -23.13
N GLY A 469 4.90 -38.02 -21.92
CA GLY A 469 5.08 -39.37 -21.38
C GLY A 469 3.76 -40.15 -21.32
N ILE A 470 2.69 -39.52 -20.83
CA ILE A 470 1.34 -40.12 -20.83
C ILE A 470 0.85 -40.34 -22.26
N ALA A 471 1.05 -39.36 -23.15
CA ALA A 471 0.64 -39.45 -24.54
C ALA A 471 1.33 -40.59 -25.30
N PHE A 472 2.64 -40.77 -25.13
CA PHE A 472 3.37 -41.88 -25.71
C PHE A 472 2.95 -43.21 -25.07
N ALA A 473 2.79 -43.28 -23.74
CA ALA A 473 2.40 -44.52 -23.09
C ALA A 473 1.05 -45.08 -23.59
N VAL A 474 0.08 -44.20 -23.89
CA VAL A 474 -1.29 -44.63 -24.24
C VAL A 474 -1.59 -44.52 -25.73
N ALA A 475 -1.17 -43.44 -26.41
CA ALA A 475 -1.59 -43.12 -27.77
C ALA A 475 -0.52 -43.36 -28.86
N THR A 476 0.58 -44.06 -28.54
CA THR A 476 1.63 -44.44 -29.52
C THR A 476 1.07 -45.01 -30.85
N PRO A 477 0.15 -46.00 -30.86
CA PRO A 477 -0.29 -46.60 -32.12
C PRO A 477 -1.04 -45.62 -33.02
N LEU A 478 -1.77 -44.65 -32.44
CA LEU A 478 -2.43 -43.59 -33.19
C LEU A 478 -1.46 -42.52 -33.68
N ILE A 479 -0.51 -42.10 -32.83
CA ILE A 479 0.49 -41.07 -33.18
C ILE A 479 1.29 -41.46 -34.42
N VAL A 480 1.63 -42.74 -34.58
CA VAL A 480 2.36 -43.23 -35.77
C VAL A 480 1.48 -43.29 -37.02
N LYS A 481 0.18 -43.52 -36.86
CA LYS A 481 -0.79 -43.63 -37.98
C LYS A 481 -1.38 -42.28 -38.42
N LEU A 482 -1.04 -41.20 -37.73
CA LEU A 482 -1.58 -39.88 -38.00
C LEU A 482 -1.15 -39.40 -39.39
N PRO A 483 -2.06 -38.79 -40.16
CA PRO A 483 -1.73 -38.34 -41.51
C PRO A 483 -0.82 -37.10 -41.47
N TRP A 484 0.00 -36.91 -42.51
CA TRP A 484 0.95 -35.79 -42.58
C TRP A 484 0.30 -34.41 -42.42
N HIS A 485 -0.95 -34.24 -42.90
CA HIS A 485 -1.68 -32.99 -42.80
C HIS A 485 -2.05 -32.63 -41.35
N PHE A 486 -2.22 -33.62 -40.46
CA PHE A 486 -2.44 -33.35 -39.03
C PHE A 486 -1.24 -32.61 -38.45
N HIS A 487 -0.03 -33.12 -38.68
CA HIS A 487 1.19 -32.52 -38.17
C HIS A 487 1.46 -31.15 -38.80
N ALA A 488 1.23 -31.03 -40.12
CA ALA A 488 1.41 -29.76 -40.82
C ALA A 488 0.50 -28.66 -40.26
N VAL A 489 -0.79 -28.96 -40.03
CA VAL A 489 -1.74 -28.01 -39.42
C VAL A 489 -1.39 -27.73 -37.96
N PHE A 490 -1.09 -28.77 -37.17
CA PHE A 490 -0.75 -28.60 -35.77
C PHE A 490 0.49 -27.71 -35.58
N PHE A 491 1.63 -28.06 -36.18
CA PHE A 491 2.86 -27.28 -36.05
C PHE A 491 2.78 -25.92 -36.75
N GLY A 492 2.10 -25.84 -37.90
CA GLY A 492 1.88 -24.58 -38.62
C GLY A 492 0.98 -23.60 -37.87
N SER A 493 0.09 -24.09 -37.02
CA SER A 493 -0.81 -23.25 -36.23
C SER A 493 -0.19 -22.60 -35.00
N LEU A 494 0.90 -23.17 -34.45
CA LEU A 494 1.60 -22.61 -33.28
C LEU A 494 2.12 -21.18 -33.51
N PRO A 495 2.91 -20.88 -34.57
CA PRO A 495 3.35 -19.51 -34.83
C PRO A 495 2.18 -18.57 -35.13
N MET A 496 1.13 -19.06 -35.79
CA MET A 496 -0.08 -18.29 -36.07
C MET A 496 -0.79 -17.89 -34.76
N GLN A 497 -0.92 -18.81 -33.80
CA GLN A 497 -1.51 -18.53 -32.50
C GLN A 497 -0.70 -17.46 -31.75
N VAL A 498 0.63 -17.60 -31.72
CA VAL A 498 1.52 -16.61 -31.09
C VAL A 498 1.35 -15.23 -31.75
N ALA A 499 1.27 -15.17 -33.08
CA ALA A 499 1.07 -13.93 -33.81
C ALA A 499 -0.27 -13.25 -33.45
N ILE A 500 -1.37 -14.02 -33.35
CA ILE A 500 -2.68 -13.50 -32.92
C ILE A 500 -2.61 -12.97 -31.48
N HIS A 501 -2.01 -13.73 -30.57
CA HIS A 501 -1.87 -13.32 -29.17
C HIS A 501 -1.07 -12.01 -29.03
N GLU A 502 0.03 -11.90 -29.75
CA GLU A 502 0.85 -10.69 -29.75
C GLU A 502 0.14 -9.51 -30.44
N GLN A 503 -0.70 -9.76 -31.44
CA GLN A 503 -1.52 -8.72 -32.07
C GLN A 503 -2.59 -8.17 -31.10
N VAL A 504 -3.26 -9.05 -30.35
CA VAL A 504 -4.20 -8.65 -29.28
C VAL A 504 -3.46 -7.86 -28.19
N LYS A 505 -2.29 -8.35 -27.77
CA LYS A 505 -1.44 -7.65 -26.80
C LYS A 505 -1.02 -6.27 -27.29
N LYS A 506 -0.66 -6.12 -28.57
CA LYS A 506 -0.31 -4.84 -29.19
C LYS A 506 -1.49 -3.86 -29.16
N TRP A 507 -2.71 -4.34 -29.36
CA TRP A 507 -3.92 -3.51 -29.20
C TRP A 507 -4.12 -3.08 -27.75
N ASP A 508 -3.98 -3.99 -26.78
CA ASP A 508 -4.09 -3.66 -25.34
C ASP A 508 -3.00 -2.65 -24.93
N ARG A 509 -1.75 -2.85 -25.37
CA ARG A 509 -0.61 -1.93 -25.11
C ARG A 509 -0.91 -0.52 -25.59
N ARG A 510 -1.50 -0.35 -26.79
CA ARG A 510 -1.85 0.99 -27.32
C ARG A 510 -2.89 1.68 -26.44
N GLN A 511 -3.89 0.95 -25.96
CA GLN A 511 -4.92 1.51 -25.08
C GLN A 511 -4.33 1.83 -23.70
N TRP A 512 -3.54 0.93 -23.14
CA TRP A 512 -2.82 1.15 -21.88
C TRP A 512 -1.93 2.39 -21.94
N LEU A 513 -1.16 2.57 -23.01
CA LEU A 513 -0.31 3.76 -23.19
C LEU A 513 -1.14 5.05 -23.33
N ARG A 514 -2.29 5.00 -24.00
CA ARG A 514 -3.21 6.15 -24.08
C ARG A 514 -3.78 6.50 -22.71
N PHE A 515 -4.18 5.49 -21.95
CA PHE A 515 -4.65 5.65 -20.57
C PHE A 515 -3.57 6.29 -19.70
N GLN A 516 -2.36 5.73 -19.65
CA GLN A 516 -1.25 6.28 -18.87
C GLN A 516 -0.88 7.72 -19.28
N LYS A 517 -0.92 8.04 -20.58
CA LYS A 517 -0.72 9.41 -21.06
C LYS A 517 -1.82 10.35 -20.59
N ARG A 518 -3.09 9.91 -20.65
CA ARG A 518 -4.24 10.70 -20.20
C ARG A 518 -4.17 10.95 -18.70
N SER A 519 -3.93 9.93 -17.88
CA SER A 519 -3.77 10.09 -16.43
C SER A 519 -2.61 10.99 -16.07
N LYS A 520 -1.48 10.88 -16.80
CA LYS A 520 -0.35 11.80 -16.62
C LYS A 520 -0.71 13.25 -16.96
N LEU A 521 -1.47 13.46 -18.04
CA LEU A 521 -1.95 14.79 -18.42
C LEU A 521 -2.92 15.33 -17.37
N GLU A 522 -3.91 14.56 -16.94
CA GLU A 522 -4.87 14.95 -15.90
C GLU A 522 -4.15 15.31 -14.59
N PHE A 523 -3.16 14.51 -14.18
CA PHE A 523 -2.31 14.81 -13.02
C PHE A 523 -1.55 16.13 -13.20
N ASN A 524 -0.88 16.31 -14.36
CA ASN A 524 -0.10 17.52 -14.64
C ASN A 524 -0.98 18.77 -14.79
N THR A 525 -2.17 18.67 -15.38
CA THR A 525 -3.08 19.81 -15.58
C THR A 525 -3.77 20.19 -14.29
N ARG A 526 -4.13 19.22 -13.44
CA ARG A 526 -4.70 19.50 -12.11
C ARG A 526 -3.67 20.16 -11.20
N LEU A 527 -2.39 19.75 -11.26
CA LEU A 527 -1.31 20.48 -10.58
C LEU A 527 -1.02 21.85 -11.22
N GLY A 528 -1.02 21.94 -12.55
CA GLY A 528 -0.64 23.14 -13.30
C GLY A 528 -1.68 24.26 -13.31
N MET A 529 -2.97 23.93 -13.17
CA MET A 529 -4.06 24.93 -13.09
C MET A 529 -4.14 25.60 -11.70
N HIS A 530 -3.52 25.02 -10.68
CA HIS A 530 -3.53 25.49 -9.30
C HIS A 530 -2.15 25.89 -8.76
N SER A 531 -1.09 25.83 -9.58
CA SER A 531 0.22 26.41 -9.26
C SER A 531 0.32 27.78 -9.92
N PRO A 532 0.47 28.88 -9.17
CA PRO A 532 0.87 30.15 -9.79
C PRO A 532 2.28 29.99 -10.39
N ILE A 533 2.47 30.60 -11.57
CA ILE A 533 3.79 30.79 -12.19
C ILE A 533 4.60 31.78 -11.35
#